data_AF-A0A559LZ39-F1
#
_entry.id   AF-A0A559LZ39-F1
#
_cell.length_a   1.000
_cell.length_b   1.000
_cell.length_c   1.000
_cell.angle_alpha   90.00
_cell.angle_beta   90.00
_cell.angle_gamma   90.00
#
_symmetry.space_group_name_H-M   'P 1'
#
loop_
_entity.id
_entity.type
_entity.pdbx_description
1 polymer ?
#
loop_
_entity_poly.entity_id
_entity_poly.type
_entity_poly.pdbx_seq_one_letter_code
_entity_poly.pdbx_strand_id
1 'polypeptide(L)'
;EEIFTERDEFKRRIFRNIKEELAQFGLKIYNANVKELRDAPQSSYFESLSRKAAEGAINQARIDVAEAQRRGNVGEAQRHGEQNREIAKINAETAVQKTERDSERAQAEATLATRTTVFNRDVSIAQIEATRATESRDEELRKEVETKRAFTELERLRASDVVKATIARESKQQAADAKQYEEKTKAQAAFFAEQTAADAHAYRVRINAEASFLAAAKEAEAQLVRQQKEAAGMSAMAGAYADLSRAFGGPAGLVQYLMIEKGVYTDLAKANADAVRGLNPKMTIWNTGAQAGGEGSSSEGQGTGTGMGGVESIRNMYQMLPPLMSTINEQTGITLPEWQFGKLADQMSEREVNGKKVAGMSNGDGHN
;
A
#
# COMPACT_ATOMS: atom_id res chain seq x y z
N GLU A 1 -158.45 -67.95 31.71
CA GLU A 1 -157.76 -66.64 31.87
C GLU A 1 -158.70 -65.46 31.71
N GLU A 2 -159.67 -65.49 30.78
CA GLU A 2 -160.65 -64.39 30.57
C GLU A 2 -161.45 -63.97 31.82
N ILE A 3 -161.75 -64.90 32.74
CA ILE A 3 -162.44 -64.58 34.01
C ILE A 3 -161.67 -63.56 34.86
N PHE A 4 -160.33 -63.48 34.70
CA PHE A 4 -159.44 -62.64 35.53
C PHE A 4 -159.03 -61.34 34.85
N THR A 5 -158.84 -61.34 33.53
CA THR A 5 -158.57 -60.12 32.76
C THR A 5 -159.83 -59.29 32.56
N GLU A 6 -161.01 -59.91 32.51
CA GLU A 6 -162.29 -59.25 32.22
C GLU A 6 -163.35 -59.53 33.30
N ARG A 7 -162.96 -59.27 34.56
CA ARG A 7 -163.82 -59.49 35.74
C ARG A 7 -165.22 -58.88 35.60
N ASP A 8 -165.33 -57.72 34.94
CA ASP A 8 -166.59 -57.01 34.73
C ASP A 8 -167.50 -57.66 33.67
N GLU A 9 -166.93 -58.37 32.69
CA GLU A 9 -167.71 -59.14 31.70
C GLU A 9 -168.32 -60.39 32.32
N PHE A 10 -167.52 -61.11 33.12
CA PHE A 10 -167.97 -62.31 33.82
C PHE A 10 -169.17 -62.01 34.74
N LYS A 11 -169.09 -60.91 35.51
CA LYS A 11 -170.17 -60.45 36.39
C LYS A 11 -171.47 -60.18 35.62
N ARG A 12 -171.40 -59.56 34.44
CA ARG A 12 -172.57 -59.27 33.61
C ARG A 12 -173.26 -60.53 33.07
N ARG A 13 -172.49 -61.54 32.66
CA ARG A 13 -173.06 -62.81 32.16
C ARG A 13 -173.81 -63.58 33.25
N ILE A 14 -173.22 -63.71 34.45
CA ILE A 14 -173.89 -64.36 35.60
C ILE A 14 -175.16 -63.60 35.98
N PHE A 15 -175.08 -62.27 36.03
CA PHE A 15 -176.23 -61.43 36.39
C PHE A 15 -177.42 -61.63 35.44
N ARG A 16 -177.17 -61.71 34.14
CA ARG A 16 -178.23 -61.94 33.13
C ARG A 16 -178.90 -63.30 33.32
N ASN A 17 -178.13 -64.37 33.44
CA ASN A 17 -178.67 -65.72 33.56
C ASN A 17 -179.52 -65.89 34.84
N ILE A 18 -179.03 -65.40 35.98
CA ILE A 18 -179.78 -65.50 37.24
C ILE A 18 -181.03 -64.60 37.21
N LYS A 19 -180.97 -63.44 36.54
CA LYS A 19 -182.11 -62.53 36.39
C LYS A 19 -183.24 -63.14 35.56
N GLU A 20 -182.94 -63.90 34.51
CA GLU A 20 -183.96 -64.61 33.72
C GLU A 20 -184.70 -65.67 34.55
N GLU A 21 -183.98 -66.45 35.35
CA GLU A 21 -184.58 -67.46 36.26
C GLU A 21 -185.42 -66.82 37.37
N LEU A 22 -184.92 -65.76 38.03
CA LEU A 22 -185.69 -65.09 39.10
C LEU A 22 -186.92 -64.34 38.59
N ALA A 23 -186.93 -63.89 37.33
CA ALA A 23 -188.05 -63.19 36.74
C ALA A 23 -189.31 -64.07 36.63
N GLN A 24 -189.16 -65.40 36.48
CA GLN A 24 -190.30 -66.34 36.49
C GLN A 24 -191.05 -66.32 37.84
N PHE A 25 -190.33 -66.06 38.93
CA PHE A 25 -190.88 -65.93 40.28
C PHE A 25 -191.29 -64.49 40.64
N GLY A 26 -191.23 -63.55 39.68
CA GLY A 26 -191.55 -62.13 39.89
C GLY A 26 -190.50 -61.35 40.71
N LEU A 27 -189.33 -61.95 40.97
CA LEU A 27 -188.27 -61.33 41.77
C LEU A 27 -187.28 -60.56 40.87
N LYS A 28 -186.85 -59.36 41.28
CA LYS A 28 -185.84 -58.56 40.57
C LYS A 28 -184.59 -58.38 41.41
N ILE A 29 -183.43 -58.69 40.82
CA ILE A 29 -182.12 -58.44 41.43
C ILE A 29 -181.70 -57.01 41.11
N TYR A 30 -181.40 -56.22 42.13
CA TYR A 30 -180.88 -54.86 41.99
C TYR A 30 -179.36 -54.80 42.01
N ASN A 31 -178.72 -55.65 42.82
CA ASN A 31 -177.26 -55.69 42.92
C ASN A 31 -176.81 -57.12 43.24
N ALA A 32 -175.77 -57.57 42.55
CA ALA A 32 -175.03 -58.79 42.86
C ALA A 32 -173.56 -58.43 42.92
N ASN A 33 -172.82 -58.97 43.90
CA ASN A 33 -171.39 -58.79 43.99
C ASN A 33 -170.68 -60.13 44.17
N VAL A 34 -169.54 -60.30 43.49
CA VAL A 34 -168.69 -61.49 43.64
C VAL A 34 -167.74 -61.21 44.79
N LYS A 35 -167.89 -61.95 45.89
CA LYS A 35 -167.12 -61.72 47.12
C LYS A 35 -165.68 -62.19 46.99
N GLU A 36 -165.48 -63.48 46.73
CA GLU A 36 -164.15 -64.07 46.61
C GLU A 36 -164.20 -65.27 45.68
N LEU A 37 -163.19 -65.41 44.82
CA LEU A 37 -162.99 -66.59 43.99
C LEU A 37 -161.91 -67.42 44.70
N ARG A 38 -162.29 -68.60 45.18
CA ARG A 38 -161.36 -69.57 45.76
C ARG A 38 -161.34 -70.81 44.89
N ASP A 39 -160.18 -71.47 44.87
CA ASP A 39 -160.07 -72.78 44.26
C ASP A 39 -161.00 -73.79 44.95
N ALA A 40 -161.54 -74.73 44.18
CA ALA A 40 -162.19 -75.91 44.73
C ALA A 40 -161.15 -76.76 45.50
N PRO A 41 -161.55 -77.60 46.49
CA PRO A 41 -160.62 -78.30 47.39
C PRO A 41 -159.55 -79.19 46.72
N GLN A 42 -159.72 -79.50 45.43
CA GLN A 42 -158.86 -80.37 44.63
C GLN A 42 -158.01 -79.58 43.59
N SER A 43 -158.09 -78.24 43.57
CA SER A 43 -157.46 -77.36 42.57
C SER A 43 -156.44 -76.41 43.22
N SER A 44 -155.31 -76.17 42.55
CA SER A 44 -154.23 -75.26 43.01
C SER A 44 -153.82 -74.24 41.94
N TYR A 45 -154.75 -73.82 41.09
CA TYR A 45 -154.49 -72.96 39.93
C TYR A 45 -153.97 -71.57 40.34
N PHE A 46 -154.56 -70.94 41.36
CA PHE A 46 -154.17 -69.58 41.77
C PHE A 46 -152.75 -69.50 42.35
N GLU A 47 -152.32 -70.54 43.06
CA GLU A 47 -150.96 -70.60 43.60
C GLU A 47 -149.92 -70.67 42.47
N SER A 48 -150.17 -71.49 41.44
CA SER A 48 -149.29 -71.61 40.28
C SER A 48 -149.20 -70.33 39.44
N LEU A 49 -150.32 -69.63 39.26
CA LEU A 49 -150.38 -68.36 38.53
C LEU A 49 -149.61 -67.26 39.25
N SER A 50 -149.75 -67.16 40.58
CA SER A 50 -148.99 -66.23 41.42
C SER A 50 -147.49 -66.49 41.31
N ARG A 51 -147.06 -67.76 41.39
CA ARG A 51 -145.66 -68.16 41.24
C ARG A 51 -145.09 -67.78 39.88
N LYS A 52 -145.83 -68.02 38.78
CA LYS A 52 -145.42 -67.64 37.41
C LYS A 52 -145.25 -66.13 37.24
N ALA A 53 -146.16 -65.32 37.78
CA ALA A 53 -146.06 -63.86 37.70
C ALA A 53 -144.88 -63.32 38.52
N ALA A 54 -144.65 -63.86 39.72
CA ALA A 54 -143.50 -63.50 40.56
C ALA A 54 -142.17 -63.87 39.89
N GLU A 55 -142.05 -65.07 39.33
CA GLU A 55 -140.85 -65.50 38.59
C GLU A 55 -140.61 -64.67 37.33
N GLY A 56 -141.67 -64.30 36.60
CA GLY A 56 -141.59 -63.42 35.44
C GLY A 56 -141.03 -62.04 35.79
N ALA A 57 -141.52 -61.43 36.87
CA ALA A 57 -141.04 -60.14 37.36
C ALA A 57 -139.58 -60.20 37.84
N ILE A 58 -139.19 -61.28 38.54
CA ILE A 58 -137.82 -61.49 39.00
C ILE A 58 -136.86 -61.63 37.81
N ASN A 59 -137.23 -62.39 36.79
CA ASN A 59 -136.39 -62.56 35.61
C ASN A 59 -136.26 -61.28 34.80
N GLN A 60 -137.34 -60.50 34.66
CA GLN A 60 -137.26 -59.19 34.00
C GLN A 60 -136.33 -58.23 34.75
N ALA A 61 -136.44 -58.14 36.07
CA ALA A 61 -135.53 -57.31 36.88
C ALA A 61 -134.06 -57.76 36.75
N ARG A 62 -133.80 -59.07 36.66
CA ARG A 62 -132.44 -59.59 36.42
C ARG A 62 -131.91 -59.21 35.04
N ILE A 63 -132.75 -59.23 34.01
CA ILE A 63 -132.38 -58.81 32.64
C ILE A 63 -132.04 -57.31 32.64
N ASP A 64 -132.89 -56.48 33.24
CA ASP A 64 -132.69 -55.03 33.26
C ASP A 64 -131.41 -54.64 34.03
N VAL A 65 -131.13 -55.31 35.16
CA VAL A 65 -129.88 -55.12 35.92
C VAL A 65 -128.67 -55.55 35.11
N ALA A 66 -128.72 -56.70 34.43
CA ALA A 66 -127.63 -57.18 33.60
C ALA A 66 -127.38 -56.25 32.39
N GLU A 67 -128.43 -55.70 31.78
CA GLU A 67 -128.31 -54.75 30.68
C GLU A 67 -127.72 -53.42 31.14
N ALA A 68 -128.16 -52.91 32.30
CA ALA A 68 -127.59 -51.70 32.90
C ALA A 68 -126.10 -51.87 33.26
N GLN A 69 -125.73 -53.00 33.85
CA GLN A 69 -124.34 -53.34 34.14
C GLN A 69 -123.50 -53.45 32.86
N ARG A 70 -124.01 -54.13 31.83
CA ARG A 70 -123.33 -54.21 30.53
C ARG A 70 -123.11 -52.82 29.93
N ARG A 71 -124.12 -51.95 29.96
CA ARG A 71 -124.03 -50.58 29.43
C ARG A 71 -123.03 -49.73 30.22
N GLY A 72 -123.02 -49.84 31.54
CA GLY A 72 -122.04 -49.17 32.42
C GLY A 72 -120.61 -49.61 32.11
N ASN A 73 -120.36 -50.92 32.12
CA ASN A 73 -119.03 -51.48 31.89
C ASN A 73 -118.50 -51.19 30.48
N VAL A 74 -119.35 -51.24 29.45
CA VAL A 74 -118.97 -50.88 28.08
C VAL A 74 -118.65 -49.38 27.97
N GLY A 75 -119.45 -48.52 28.60
CA GLY A 75 -119.19 -47.08 28.64
C GLY A 75 -117.88 -46.73 29.36
N GLU A 76 -117.61 -47.38 30.49
CA GLU A 76 -116.37 -47.23 31.24
C GLU A 76 -115.15 -47.69 30.43
N ALA A 77 -115.20 -48.91 29.87
CA ALA A 77 -114.12 -49.45 29.05
C ALA A 77 -113.85 -48.59 27.80
N GLN A 78 -114.90 -48.06 27.16
CA GLN A 78 -114.77 -47.18 26.00
C GLN A 78 -114.04 -45.87 26.39
N ARG A 79 -114.43 -45.24 27.48
CA ARG A 79 -113.79 -44.01 27.99
C ARG A 79 -112.34 -44.24 28.38
N HIS A 80 -112.05 -45.36 29.03
CA HIS A 80 -110.69 -45.76 29.35
C HIS A 80 -109.84 -46.00 28.10
N GLY A 81 -110.41 -46.61 27.06
CA GLY A 81 -109.74 -46.84 25.78
C GLY A 81 -109.50 -45.56 24.97
N GLU A 82 -110.42 -44.59 25.04
CA GLU A 82 -110.24 -43.25 24.45
C GLU A 82 -109.13 -42.48 25.18
N GLN A 83 -109.18 -42.45 26.51
CA GLN A 83 -108.16 -41.81 27.34
C GLN A 83 -106.76 -42.38 27.07
N ASN A 84 -106.60 -43.70 27.00
CA ASN A 84 -105.31 -44.32 26.71
C ASN A 84 -104.79 -43.99 25.32
N ARG A 85 -105.66 -43.90 24.30
CA ARG A 85 -105.27 -43.48 22.94
C ARG A 85 -104.81 -42.04 22.92
N GLU A 86 -105.48 -41.16 23.66
CA GLU A 86 -105.13 -39.74 23.72
C GLU A 86 -103.83 -39.51 24.49
N ILE A 87 -103.62 -40.20 25.61
CA ILE A 87 -102.33 -40.20 26.33
C ILE A 87 -101.20 -40.74 25.44
N ALA A 88 -101.42 -41.83 24.71
CA ALA A 88 -100.41 -42.37 23.79
C ALA A 88 -100.07 -41.37 22.67
N LYS A 89 -101.07 -40.66 22.13
CA LYS A 89 -100.87 -39.61 21.12
C LYS A 89 -100.07 -38.43 21.69
N ILE A 90 -100.44 -37.93 22.87
CA ILE A 90 -99.72 -36.84 23.56
C ILE A 90 -98.28 -37.24 23.87
N ASN A 91 -98.05 -38.47 24.34
CA ASN A 91 -96.71 -38.96 24.63
C ASN A 91 -95.86 -39.09 23.37
N ALA A 92 -96.44 -39.54 22.25
CA ALA A 92 -95.75 -39.60 20.96
C ALA A 92 -95.39 -38.18 20.46
N GLU A 93 -96.33 -37.24 20.50
CA GLU A 93 -96.09 -35.84 20.12
C GLU A 93 -95.03 -35.17 21.03
N THR A 94 -95.10 -35.42 22.34
CA THR A 94 -94.11 -34.90 23.31
C THR A 94 -92.73 -35.50 23.06
N ALA A 95 -92.65 -36.78 22.72
CA ALA A 95 -91.38 -37.43 22.38
C ALA A 95 -90.76 -36.82 21.12
N VAL A 96 -91.55 -36.58 20.07
CA VAL A 96 -91.08 -35.92 18.83
C VAL A 96 -90.60 -34.51 19.12
N GLN A 97 -91.41 -33.68 19.81
CA GLN A 97 -91.01 -32.31 20.16
C GLN A 97 -89.76 -32.27 21.05
N LYS A 98 -89.60 -33.25 21.95
CA LYS A 98 -88.38 -33.36 22.76
C LYS A 98 -87.17 -33.67 21.88
N THR A 99 -87.28 -34.62 20.94
CA THR A 99 -86.18 -34.92 20.02
C THR A 99 -85.85 -33.76 19.08
N GLU A 100 -86.86 -33.01 18.62
CA GLU A 100 -86.64 -31.80 17.82
C GLU A 100 -85.90 -30.73 18.62
N ARG A 101 -86.34 -30.44 19.85
CA ARG A 101 -85.65 -29.48 20.73
C ARG A 101 -84.24 -29.92 21.11
N ASP A 102 -84.04 -31.20 21.38
CA ASP A 102 -82.71 -31.74 21.68
C ASP A 102 -81.79 -31.63 20.44
N SER A 103 -82.32 -31.85 19.24
CA SER A 103 -81.60 -31.64 17.97
C SER A 103 -81.28 -30.17 17.73
N GLU A 104 -82.23 -29.26 17.92
CA GLU A 104 -82.01 -27.80 17.81
C GLU A 104 -80.96 -27.33 18.81
N ARG A 105 -81.03 -27.82 20.05
CA ARG A 105 -80.04 -27.52 21.09
C ARG A 105 -78.65 -28.03 20.70
N ALA A 106 -78.55 -29.27 20.21
CA ALA A 106 -77.28 -29.82 19.73
C ALA A 106 -76.69 -29.02 18.55
N GLN A 107 -77.53 -28.58 17.62
CA GLN A 107 -77.10 -27.70 16.51
C GLN A 107 -76.64 -26.33 17.02
N ALA A 108 -77.37 -25.72 17.95
CA ALA A 108 -76.99 -24.46 18.56
C ALA A 108 -75.66 -24.58 19.32
N GLU A 109 -75.47 -25.65 20.10
CA GLU A 109 -74.21 -25.93 20.81
C GLU A 109 -73.05 -26.18 19.83
N ALA A 110 -73.26 -26.93 18.75
CA ALA A 110 -72.24 -27.16 17.71
C ALA A 110 -71.84 -25.86 16.99
N THR A 111 -72.81 -25.00 16.66
CA THR A 111 -72.53 -23.70 16.01
C THR A 111 -71.82 -22.75 16.96
N LEU A 112 -72.19 -22.72 18.24
CA LEU A 112 -71.51 -21.95 19.27
C LEU A 112 -70.07 -22.45 19.47
N ALA A 113 -69.88 -23.76 19.58
CA ALA A 113 -68.54 -24.35 19.69
C ALA A 113 -67.67 -24.00 18.47
N THR A 114 -68.21 -24.13 17.26
CA THR A 114 -67.50 -23.77 16.02
C THR A 114 -67.10 -22.29 16.03
N ARG A 115 -68.02 -21.38 16.35
CA ARG A 115 -67.72 -19.94 16.44
C ARG A 115 -66.65 -19.64 17.49
N THR A 116 -66.74 -20.25 18.67
CA THR A 116 -65.75 -20.10 19.73
C THR A 116 -64.37 -20.59 19.29
N THR A 117 -64.27 -21.71 18.57
CA THR A 117 -62.99 -22.20 18.03
C THR A 117 -62.40 -21.24 17.01
N VAL A 118 -63.23 -20.66 16.12
CA VAL A 118 -62.78 -19.66 15.15
C VAL A 118 -62.27 -18.40 15.86
N PHE A 119 -63.01 -17.88 16.83
CA PHE A 119 -62.56 -16.72 17.61
C PHE A 119 -61.26 -16.99 18.37
N ASN A 120 -61.12 -18.15 19.02
CA ASN A 120 -59.90 -18.53 19.71
C ASN A 120 -58.71 -18.67 18.75
N ARG A 121 -58.94 -19.24 17.56
CA ARG A 121 -57.93 -19.32 16.50
C ARG A 121 -57.50 -17.93 16.06
N ASP A 122 -58.45 -17.04 15.79
CA ASP A 122 -58.16 -15.70 15.29
C ASP A 122 -57.45 -14.84 16.34
N VAL A 123 -57.81 -14.97 17.63
CA VAL A 123 -57.06 -14.35 18.75
C VAL A 123 -55.64 -14.89 18.83
N SER A 124 -55.46 -16.21 18.69
CA SER A 124 -54.13 -16.84 18.71
C SER A 124 -53.27 -16.40 17.52
N ILE A 125 -53.86 -16.30 16.32
CA ILE A 125 -53.18 -15.80 15.12
C ILE A 125 -52.76 -14.35 15.33
N ALA A 126 -53.67 -13.48 15.79
CA ALA A 126 -53.36 -12.07 16.05
C ALA A 126 -52.24 -11.92 17.08
N GLN A 127 -52.22 -12.75 18.11
CA GLN A 127 -51.15 -12.73 19.12
C GLN A 127 -49.80 -13.21 18.55
N ILE A 128 -49.79 -14.29 17.75
CA ILE A 128 -48.58 -14.78 17.07
C ILE A 128 -48.06 -13.74 16.08
N GLU A 129 -48.93 -13.10 15.31
CA GLU A 129 -48.56 -12.03 14.38
C GLU A 129 -47.98 -10.83 15.11
N ALA A 130 -48.58 -10.41 16.23
CA ALA A 130 -48.04 -9.34 17.06
C ALA A 130 -46.64 -9.70 17.60
N THR A 131 -46.45 -10.91 18.12
CA THR A 131 -45.14 -11.38 18.62
C THR A 131 -44.10 -11.47 17.50
N ARG A 132 -44.43 -12.06 16.35
CA ARG A 132 -43.51 -12.15 15.20
C ARG A 132 -43.17 -10.77 14.64
N ALA A 133 -44.13 -9.83 14.64
CA ALA A 133 -43.87 -8.46 14.20
C ALA A 133 -42.91 -7.74 15.16
N THR A 134 -43.00 -7.98 16.47
CA THR A 134 -42.02 -7.47 17.43
C THR A 134 -40.65 -8.11 17.25
N GLU A 135 -40.59 -9.45 17.11
CA GLU A 135 -39.33 -10.18 16.91
C GLU A 135 -38.63 -9.76 15.61
N SER A 136 -39.37 -9.66 14.50
CA SER A 136 -38.83 -9.22 13.21
C SER A 136 -38.28 -7.79 13.29
N ARG A 137 -38.95 -6.88 14.01
CA ARG A 137 -38.44 -5.52 14.23
C ARG A 137 -37.19 -5.52 15.10
N ASP A 138 -37.16 -6.32 16.14
CA ASP A 138 -35.99 -6.43 17.03
C ASP A 138 -34.79 -7.03 16.27
N GLU A 139 -35.00 -8.03 15.42
CA GLU A 139 -33.97 -8.60 14.55
C GLU A 139 -33.46 -7.58 13.53
N GLU A 140 -34.36 -6.80 12.92
CA GLU A 140 -33.99 -5.76 11.96
C GLU A 140 -33.20 -4.63 12.63
N LEU A 141 -33.64 -4.18 13.82
CA LEU A 141 -32.91 -3.22 14.65
C LEU A 141 -31.55 -3.76 15.07
N ARG A 142 -31.46 -5.04 15.44
CA ARG A 142 -30.18 -5.69 15.81
C ARG A 142 -29.23 -5.71 14.62
N LYS A 143 -29.71 -6.08 13.43
CA LYS A 143 -28.91 -6.05 12.19
C LYS A 143 -28.45 -4.62 11.87
N GLU A 144 -29.32 -3.63 12.03
CA GLU A 144 -28.94 -2.23 11.83
C GLU A 144 -27.86 -1.78 12.81
N VAL A 145 -27.99 -2.13 14.10
CA VAL A 145 -26.96 -1.84 15.11
C VAL A 145 -25.64 -2.54 14.80
N GLU A 146 -25.66 -3.80 14.36
CA GLU A 146 -24.45 -4.54 13.96
C GLU A 146 -23.80 -3.92 12.73
N THR A 147 -24.57 -3.51 11.71
CA THR A 147 -24.02 -2.80 10.55
C THR A 147 -23.42 -1.45 10.94
N LYS A 148 -24.10 -0.66 11.78
CA LYS A 148 -23.57 0.60 12.30
C LYS A 148 -22.29 0.39 13.11
N ARG A 149 -22.24 -0.64 13.97
CA ARG A 149 -21.02 -1.01 14.71
C ARG A 149 -19.88 -1.39 13.76
N ALA A 150 -20.17 -2.20 12.74
CA ALA A 150 -19.18 -2.55 11.72
C ALA A 150 -18.66 -1.32 10.96
N PHE A 151 -19.53 -0.39 10.58
CA PHE A 151 -19.13 0.88 9.96
C PHE A 151 -18.28 1.74 10.90
N THR A 152 -18.66 1.88 12.17
CA THR A 152 -17.86 2.65 13.13
C THR A 152 -16.48 2.03 13.36
N GLU A 153 -16.39 0.70 13.39
CA GLU A 153 -15.13 0.00 13.57
C GLU A 153 -14.24 0.12 12.33
N LEU A 154 -14.83 0.03 11.14
CA LEU A 154 -14.14 0.26 9.88
C LEU A 154 -13.58 1.68 9.80
N GLU A 155 -14.36 2.68 10.22
CA GLU A 155 -13.91 4.07 10.25
C GLU A 155 -12.84 4.31 11.32
N ARG A 156 -12.94 3.66 12.48
CA ARG A 156 -11.90 3.66 13.52
C ARG A 156 -10.59 3.08 13.00
N LEU A 157 -10.64 1.97 12.27
CA LEU A 157 -9.47 1.35 11.64
C LEU A 157 -8.87 2.26 10.57
N ARG A 158 -9.70 2.85 9.68
CA ARG A 158 -9.25 3.86 8.71
C ARG A 158 -8.57 5.04 9.39
N ALA A 159 -9.16 5.57 10.47
CA ALA A 159 -8.55 6.66 11.23
C ALA A 159 -7.21 6.24 11.84
N SER A 160 -7.11 5.04 12.41
CA SER A 160 -5.84 4.52 12.94
C SER A 160 -4.78 4.37 11.85
N ASP A 161 -5.14 3.87 10.68
CA ASP A 161 -4.22 3.68 9.57
C ASP A 161 -3.79 5.02 8.95
N VAL A 162 -4.71 5.98 8.84
CA VAL A 162 -4.37 7.36 8.45
C VAL A 162 -3.39 7.96 9.46
N VAL A 163 -3.62 7.84 10.76
CA VAL A 163 -2.69 8.33 11.80
C VAL A 163 -1.32 7.65 11.70
N LYS A 164 -1.28 6.32 11.49
CA LYS A 164 0.00 5.62 11.27
C LYS A 164 0.72 6.12 10.01
N ALA A 165 -0.03 6.34 8.92
CA ALA A 165 0.52 6.84 7.67
C ALA A 165 1.03 8.28 7.82
N THR A 166 0.35 9.16 8.56
CA THR A 166 0.81 10.53 8.84
C THR A 166 2.06 10.52 9.71
N ILE A 167 2.10 9.72 10.78
CA ILE A 167 3.29 9.57 11.63
C ILE A 167 4.47 9.03 10.82
N ALA A 168 4.24 8.01 9.97
CA ALA A 168 5.30 7.46 9.12
C ALA A 168 5.80 8.50 8.09
N ARG A 169 4.90 9.32 7.53
CA ARG A 169 5.27 10.42 6.62
C ARG A 169 6.09 11.48 7.35
N GLU A 170 5.63 11.94 8.52
CA GLU A 170 6.31 12.95 9.34
C GLU A 170 7.67 12.46 9.83
N SER A 171 7.75 11.21 10.30
CA SER A 171 9.02 10.59 10.71
C SER A 171 10.01 10.49 9.54
N LYS A 172 9.55 10.10 8.33
CA LYS A 172 10.39 10.09 7.13
C LYS A 172 10.82 11.49 6.70
N GLN A 173 9.95 12.48 6.81
CA GLN A 173 10.28 13.88 6.51
C GLN A 173 11.34 14.41 7.48
N GLN A 174 11.13 14.23 8.79
CA GLN A 174 12.12 14.63 9.80
C GLN A 174 13.46 13.92 9.61
N ALA A 175 13.46 12.62 9.28
CA ALA A 175 14.69 11.88 8.99
C ALA A 175 15.39 12.39 7.71
N ALA A 176 14.64 12.76 6.68
CA ALA A 176 15.18 13.35 5.46
C ALA A 176 15.74 14.75 5.72
N ASP A 177 15.01 15.60 6.46
CA ASP A 177 15.43 16.94 6.83
C ASP A 177 16.68 16.91 7.72
N ALA A 178 16.75 15.98 8.67
CA ALA A 178 17.94 15.75 9.49
C ALA A 178 19.15 15.37 8.64
N LYS A 179 18.99 14.43 7.69
CA LYS A 179 20.07 14.06 6.75
C LYS A 179 20.51 15.23 5.88
N GLN A 180 19.56 16.00 5.34
CA GLN A 180 19.85 17.20 4.55
C GLN A 180 20.59 18.26 5.38
N TYR A 181 20.23 18.42 6.65
CA TYR A 181 20.94 19.32 7.56
C TYR A 181 22.36 18.84 7.86
N GLU A 182 22.56 17.54 8.14
CA GLU A 182 23.89 16.95 8.32
C GLU A 182 24.78 17.09 7.08
N GLU A 183 24.25 16.84 5.89
CA GLU A 183 24.98 17.01 4.63
C GLU A 183 25.33 18.47 4.38
N LYS A 184 24.38 19.40 4.59
CA LYS A 184 24.63 20.84 4.47
C LYS A 184 25.69 21.32 5.43
N THR A 185 25.62 20.91 6.70
CA THR A 185 26.60 21.32 7.72
C THR A 185 27.97 20.73 7.43
N LYS A 186 28.07 19.46 7.00
CA LYS A 186 29.34 18.85 6.55
C LYS A 186 29.91 19.56 5.32
N ALA A 187 29.08 19.85 4.31
CA ALA A 187 29.51 20.56 3.11
C ALA A 187 29.97 22.00 3.42
N GLN A 188 29.24 22.72 4.29
CA GLN A 188 29.63 24.05 4.75
C GLN A 188 30.94 24.02 5.56
N ALA A 189 31.11 23.04 6.45
CA ALA A 189 32.34 22.86 7.20
C ALA A 189 33.54 22.56 6.28
N ALA A 190 33.36 21.69 5.29
CA ALA A 190 34.39 21.38 4.30
C ALA A 190 34.75 22.60 3.45
N PHE A 191 33.75 23.34 2.96
CA PHE A 191 33.96 24.59 2.21
C PHE A 191 34.72 25.63 3.04
N PHE A 192 34.33 25.83 4.30
CA PHE A 192 35.00 26.77 5.19
C PHE A 192 36.45 26.32 5.52
N ALA A 193 36.66 25.03 5.74
CA ALA A 193 38.00 24.47 5.94
C ALA A 193 38.90 24.66 4.70
N GLU A 194 38.36 24.43 3.50
CA GLU A 194 39.09 24.64 2.25
C GLU A 194 39.38 26.13 2.00
N GLN A 195 38.40 27.01 2.24
CA GLN A 195 38.58 28.46 2.11
C GLN A 195 39.65 28.97 3.06
N THR A 196 39.59 28.59 4.34
CA THR A 196 40.60 28.98 5.34
C THR A 196 41.99 28.41 5.03
N ALA A 197 42.08 27.17 4.51
CA ALA A 197 43.34 26.59 4.06
C ALA A 197 43.92 27.31 2.83
N ALA A 198 43.07 27.67 1.86
CA ALA A 198 43.46 28.42 0.67
C ALA A 198 43.93 29.84 1.03
N ASP A 199 43.20 30.53 1.91
CA ASP A 199 43.57 31.87 2.41
C ASP A 199 44.88 31.81 3.20
N ALA A 200 45.06 30.80 4.07
CA ALA A 200 46.30 30.57 4.78
C ALA A 200 47.47 30.28 3.83
N HIS A 201 47.25 29.49 2.77
CA HIS A 201 48.26 29.23 1.75
C HIS A 201 48.63 30.50 0.98
N ALA A 202 47.64 31.27 0.52
CA ALA A 202 47.84 32.54 -0.16
C ALA A 202 48.61 33.55 0.71
N TYR A 203 48.26 33.62 2.00
CA TYR A 203 48.97 34.46 2.97
C TYR A 203 50.42 34.00 3.15
N ARG A 204 50.66 32.69 3.32
CA ARG A 204 52.03 32.13 3.42
C ARG A 204 52.87 32.43 2.19
N VAL A 205 52.30 32.28 0.98
CA VAL A 205 53.00 32.60 -0.26
C VAL A 205 53.33 34.09 -0.35
N ARG A 206 52.39 34.98 0.01
CA ARG A 206 52.65 36.43 0.06
C ARG A 206 53.78 36.77 1.02
N ILE A 207 53.73 36.28 2.26
CA ILE A 207 54.77 36.56 3.26
C ILE A 207 56.13 36.00 2.82
N ASN A 208 56.18 34.79 2.24
CA ASN A 208 57.43 34.24 1.72
C ASN A 208 57.96 35.03 0.52
N ALA A 209 57.08 35.50 -0.37
CA ALA A 209 57.45 36.34 -1.51
C ALA A 209 57.96 37.72 -1.04
N GLU A 210 57.29 38.35 -0.07
CA GLU A 210 57.72 39.61 0.53
C GLU A 210 59.07 39.45 1.27
N ALA A 211 59.23 38.37 2.03
CA ALA A 211 60.48 38.06 2.73
C ALA A 211 61.64 37.82 1.75
N SER A 212 61.42 37.06 0.68
CA SER A 212 62.44 36.83 -0.36
C SER A 212 62.77 38.11 -1.15
N PHE A 213 61.77 38.94 -1.45
CA PHE A 213 61.98 40.25 -2.08
C PHE A 213 62.81 41.18 -1.18
N LEU A 214 62.45 41.29 0.11
CA LEU A 214 63.22 42.09 1.06
C LEU A 214 64.64 41.55 1.26
N ALA A 215 64.82 40.23 1.33
CA ALA A 215 66.15 39.62 1.43
C ALA A 215 67.01 39.95 0.21
N ALA A 216 66.46 39.78 -1.01
CA ALA A 216 67.16 40.11 -2.25
C ALA A 216 67.46 41.62 -2.36
N ALA A 217 66.53 42.48 -1.95
CA ALA A 217 66.74 43.94 -1.92
C ALA A 217 67.87 44.32 -0.96
N LYS A 218 67.88 43.73 0.25
CA LYS A 218 68.94 43.98 1.24
C LYS A 218 70.29 43.41 0.81
N GLU A 219 70.31 42.27 0.14
CA GLU A 219 71.53 41.71 -0.44
C GLU A 219 72.08 42.58 -1.57
N ALA A 220 71.22 43.08 -2.47
CA ALA A 220 71.61 44.00 -3.53
C ALA A 220 72.13 45.34 -2.96
N GLU A 221 71.47 45.89 -1.94
CA GLU A 221 71.97 47.07 -1.20
C GLU A 221 73.34 46.79 -0.58
N ALA A 222 73.53 45.64 0.06
CA ALA A 222 74.80 45.24 0.67
C ALA A 222 75.92 45.09 -0.39
N GLN A 223 75.61 44.51 -1.55
CA GLN A 223 76.54 44.38 -2.67
C GLN A 223 76.93 45.76 -3.24
N LEU A 224 75.97 46.67 -3.39
CA LEU A 224 76.22 48.04 -3.85
C LEU A 224 77.14 48.78 -2.87
N VAL A 225 76.86 48.70 -1.56
CA VAL A 225 77.71 49.30 -0.53
C VAL A 225 79.11 48.68 -0.53
N ARG A 226 79.21 47.36 -0.74
CA ARG A 226 80.50 46.66 -0.86
C ARG A 226 81.29 47.18 -2.06
N GLN A 227 80.68 47.24 -3.25
CA GLN A 227 81.32 47.75 -4.45
C GLN A 227 81.72 49.22 -4.32
N GLN A 228 80.88 50.07 -3.68
CA GLN A 228 81.24 51.46 -3.40
C GLN A 228 82.45 51.57 -2.47
N LYS A 229 82.51 50.76 -1.41
CA LYS A 229 83.65 50.72 -0.49
C LYS A 229 84.91 50.19 -1.17
N GLU A 230 84.79 49.15 -2.01
CA GLU A 230 85.89 48.61 -2.81
C GLU A 230 86.38 49.65 -3.83
N ALA A 231 85.49 50.35 -4.52
CA ALA A 231 85.82 51.43 -5.46
C ALA A 231 86.47 52.63 -4.75
N ALA A 232 85.98 53.03 -3.58
CA ALA A 232 86.61 54.05 -2.75
C ALA A 232 88.00 53.61 -2.24
N GLY A 233 88.16 52.33 -1.90
CA GLY A 233 89.46 51.75 -1.57
C GLY A 233 90.42 51.78 -2.75
N MET A 234 89.95 51.41 -3.95
CA MET A 234 90.75 51.47 -5.19
C MET A 234 91.10 52.90 -5.59
N SER A 235 90.20 53.87 -5.43
CA SER A 235 90.51 55.28 -5.73
C SER A 235 91.49 55.88 -4.72
N ALA A 236 91.39 55.51 -3.44
CA ALA A 236 92.38 55.87 -2.43
C ALA A 236 93.76 55.25 -2.73
N MET A 237 93.80 53.97 -3.15
CA MET A 237 95.02 53.32 -3.62
C MET A 237 95.57 54.03 -4.87
N ALA A 238 94.74 54.35 -5.85
CA ALA A 238 95.14 55.09 -7.05
C ALA A 238 95.71 56.47 -6.70
N GLY A 239 95.13 57.17 -5.71
CA GLY A 239 95.67 58.41 -5.14
C GLY A 239 97.04 58.20 -4.50
N ALA A 240 97.20 57.16 -3.67
CA ALA A 240 98.49 56.81 -3.07
C ALA A 240 99.55 56.46 -4.13
N TYR A 241 99.18 55.72 -5.18
CA TYR A 241 100.06 55.44 -6.32
C TYR A 241 100.39 56.72 -7.10
N ALA A 242 99.45 57.66 -7.24
CA ALA A 242 99.72 58.95 -7.87
C ALA A 242 100.74 59.77 -7.06
N ASP A 243 100.63 59.78 -5.73
CA ASP A 243 101.60 60.47 -4.86
C ASP A 243 102.96 59.78 -4.84
N LEU A 244 103.00 58.44 -4.82
CA LEU A 244 104.23 57.66 -5.03
C LEU A 244 104.85 57.95 -6.41
N SER A 245 104.05 58.08 -7.46
CA SER A 245 104.53 58.42 -8.80
C SER A 245 105.19 59.80 -8.84
N ARG A 246 104.66 60.77 -8.08
CA ARG A 246 105.29 62.09 -7.94
C ARG A 246 106.59 62.00 -7.16
N ALA A 247 106.62 61.22 -6.07
CA ALA A 247 107.82 61.04 -5.24
C ALA A 247 108.99 60.39 -5.99
N PHE A 248 108.72 59.41 -6.88
CA PHE A 248 109.74 58.69 -7.63
C PHE A 248 110.11 59.32 -8.99
N GLY A 249 109.73 60.58 -9.24
CA GLY A 249 110.16 61.32 -10.45
C GLY A 249 109.36 61.00 -11.72
N GLY A 250 108.12 60.54 -11.58
CA GLY A 250 107.17 60.31 -12.68
C GLY A 250 106.77 58.83 -12.85
N PRO A 251 105.86 58.53 -13.79
CA PRO A 251 105.32 57.18 -13.99
C PRO A 251 106.41 56.12 -14.25
N ALA A 252 107.49 56.49 -14.92
CA ALA A 252 108.61 55.59 -15.22
C ALA A 252 109.34 55.14 -13.94
N GLY A 253 109.56 56.04 -12.97
CA GLY A 253 110.22 55.72 -11.71
C GLY A 253 109.37 54.84 -10.80
N LEU A 254 108.05 55.09 -10.75
CA LEU A 254 107.11 54.23 -10.02
C LEU A 254 107.07 52.83 -10.62
N VAL A 255 106.97 52.71 -11.94
CA VAL A 255 106.94 51.41 -12.63
C VAL A 255 108.24 50.64 -12.36
N GLN A 256 109.39 51.31 -12.34
CA GLN A 256 110.66 50.67 -12.00
C GLN A 256 110.71 50.21 -10.54
N TYR A 257 110.23 51.02 -9.58
CA TYR A 257 110.12 50.62 -8.18
C TYR A 257 109.17 49.43 -8.01
N LEU A 258 107.99 49.48 -8.64
CA LEU A 258 107.01 48.40 -8.58
C LEU A 258 107.54 47.11 -9.23
N MET A 259 108.32 47.21 -10.31
CA MET A 259 108.99 46.06 -10.93
C MET A 259 110.06 45.45 -10.03
N ILE A 260 110.77 46.26 -9.23
CA ILE A 260 111.73 45.77 -8.22
C ILE A 260 110.96 45.11 -7.07
N GLU A 261 109.98 45.80 -6.48
CA GLU A 261 109.21 45.35 -5.33
C GLU A 261 108.44 44.06 -5.62
N LYS A 262 107.73 44.00 -6.76
CA LYS A 262 107.03 42.78 -7.20
C LYS A 262 107.97 41.70 -7.75
N GLY A 263 109.28 41.93 -7.77
CA GLY A 263 110.26 40.94 -8.21
C GLY A 263 110.23 40.62 -9.70
N VAL A 264 109.65 41.47 -10.55
CA VAL A 264 109.51 41.25 -12.00
C VAL A 264 110.87 41.01 -12.65
N TYR A 265 111.94 41.65 -12.18
CA TYR A 265 113.31 41.37 -12.66
C TYR A 265 113.78 39.95 -12.33
N THR A 266 113.41 39.42 -11.17
CA THR A 266 113.74 38.04 -10.80
C THR A 266 112.94 37.04 -11.63
N ASP A 267 111.67 37.35 -11.91
CA ASP A 267 110.82 36.51 -12.74
C ASP A 267 111.23 36.56 -14.22
N LEU A 268 111.61 37.73 -14.74
CA LEU A 268 112.16 37.87 -16.09
C LEU A 268 113.52 37.16 -16.22
N ALA A 269 114.38 37.23 -15.21
CA ALA A 269 115.64 36.50 -15.18
C ALA A 269 115.42 34.97 -15.16
N LYS A 270 114.44 34.48 -14.38
CA LYS A 270 114.06 33.06 -14.38
C LYS A 270 113.49 32.64 -15.75
N ALA A 271 112.57 33.40 -16.32
CA ALA A 271 111.99 33.12 -17.64
C ALA A 271 113.07 33.11 -18.74
N ASN A 272 114.02 34.04 -18.71
CA ASN A 272 115.16 34.05 -19.63
C ASN A 272 116.12 32.88 -19.39
N ALA A 273 116.38 32.51 -18.13
CA ALA A 273 117.20 31.34 -17.80
C ALA A 273 116.54 30.04 -18.29
N ASP A 274 115.23 29.91 -18.15
CA ASP A 274 114.45 28.79 -18.68
C ASP A 274 114.47 28.75 -20.22
N ALA A 275 114.40 29.91 -20.89
CA ALA A 275 114.52 29.99 -22.35
C ALA A 275 115.92 29.59 -22.87
N VAL A 276 117.00 29.95 -22.18
CA VAL A 276 118.39 29.58 -22.56
C VAL A 276 118.69 28.10 -22.23
N ARG A 277 118.11 27.58 -21.15
CA ARG A 277 118.23 26.15 -20.75
C ARG A 277 117.70 25.19 -21.83
N GLY A 278 116.86 25.65 -22.75
CA GLY A 278 116.30 24.87 -23.87
C GLY A 278 117.11 24.83 -25.17
N LEU A 279 118.19 25.62 -25.32
CA LEU A 279 119.01 25.65 -26.55
C LEU A 279 120.08 24.54 -26.53
N ASN A 280 119.84 23.46 -27.28
CA ASN A 280 120.80 22.37 -27.49
C ASN A 280 121.39 22.43 -28.91
N PRO A 281 122.53 23.10 -29.15
CA PRO A 281 123.13 23.18 -30.49
C PRO A 281 123.77 21.82 -30.89
N LYS A 282 123.16 21.11 -31.86
CA LYS A 282 123.76 19.93 -32.50
C LYS A 282 124.85 20.36 -33.50
N MET A 283 126.11 20.20 -33.11
CA MET A 283 127.29 20.31 -33.99
C MET A 283 127.41 19.04 -34.86
N THR A 284 127.55 19.17 -36.17
CA THR A 284 127.73 18.03 -37.10
C THR A 284 129.20 17.99 -37.57
N ILE A 285 129.89 16.86 -37.39
CA ILE A 285 131.28 16.58 -37.82
C ILE A 285 131.24 15.44 -38.86
N TRP A 286 131.90 15.58 -40.01
CA TRP A 286 132.07 14.52 -41.02
C TRP A 286 133.42 13.80 -40.85
N ASN A 287 133.42 12.46 -40.90
CA ASN A 287 134.59 11.62 -41.19
C ASN A 287 134.12 10.31 -41.88
N THR A 288 134.67 10.00 -43.06
CA THR A 288 134.37 8.80 -43.90
C THR A 288 135.69 8.16 -44.33
N GLY A 289 135.89 6.86 -44.12
CA GLY A 289 137.15 6.14 -44.38
C GLY A 289 137.12 5.15 -45.56
N ALA A 290 138.18 5.24 -46.37
CA ALA A 290 139.03 4.23 -47.05
C ALA A 290 138.58 3.36 -48.25
N GLN A 291 139.42 3.44 -49.33
CA GLN A 291 140.02 2.37 -50.19
C GLN A 291 139.70 2.51 -51.71
N ALA A 292 140.59 2.49 -52.72
CA ALA A 292 142.03 2.25 -52.97
C ALA A 292 142.38 2.89 -54.36
N GLY A 293 143.61 3.20 -54.78
CA GLY A 293 144.97 3.02 -54.27
C GLY A 293 146.02 3.23 -55.38
N GLY A 294 147.25 3.61 -54.97
CA GLY A 294 148.54 3.41 -55.65
C GLY A 294 148.96 4.44 -56.72
N GLU A 295 150.21 4.90 -56.82
CA GLU A 295 151.43 4.62 -56.07
C GLU A 295 152.55 5.56 -56.60
N GLY A 296 153.42 6.07 -55.71
CA GLY A 296 154.81 6.41 -56.07
C GLY A 296 155.18 7.89 -56.29
N SER A 297 155.84 8.45 -55.25
CA SER A 297 156.84 9.54 -55.30
C SER A 297 156.38 10.96 -54.94
N SER A 298 156.87 11.40 -53.77
CA SER A 298 157.03 12.77 -53.24
C SER A 298 155.82 13.44 -52.57
N SER A 299 155.90 13.61 -51.23
CA SER A 299 155.12 14.55 -50.37
C SER A 299 153.67 14.20 -49.97
N GLU A 300 153.47 13.00 -49.39
CA GLU A 300 152.21 12.35 -49.00
C GLU A 300 151.34 13.10 -47.94
N GLY A 301 150.11 13.49 -48.31
CA GLY A 301 149.10 14.04 -47.38
C GLY A 301 147.72 14.19 -48.07
N GLN A 302 146.86 13.17 -47.97
CA GLN A 302 145.72 12.91 -48.86
C GLN A 302 144.36 12.83 -48.14
N GLY A 303 143.28 13.29 -48.79
CA GLY A 303 141.91 13.40 -48.24
C GLY A 303 140.83 12.49 -48.84
N THR A 304 139.61 12.65 -48.26
CA THR A 304 138.21 12.45 -48.79
C THR A 304 137.66 11.06 -49.18
N GLY A 305 136.41 10.73 -48.73
CA GLY A 305 135.50 9.79 -49.42
C GLY A 305 134.37 9.06 -48.62
N THR A 306 133.17 9.65 -48.64
CA THR A 306 131.72 9.21 -48.70
C THR A 306 131.18 7.76 -48.41
N GLY A 307 129.94 7.69 -47.88
CA GLY A 307 128.87 6.67 -48.17
C GLY A 307 128.04 6.20 -46.94
N MET A 308 126.75 5.86 -46.90
CA MET A 308 125.52 5.93 -47.75
C MET A 308 124.36 5.32 -46.89
N GLY A 309 123.12 5.83 -46.98
CA GLY A 309 121.87 5.04 -46.78
C GLY A 309 121.02 5.24 -45.50
N GLY A 310 119.69 5.41 -45.69
CA GLY A 310 118.68 5.05 -44.67
C GLY A 310 117.48 5.96 -44.42
N VAL A 311 116.76 6.35 -45.48
CA VAL A 311 115.29 6.57 -45.55
C VAL A 311 114.42 6.11 -44.37
N GLU A 312 113.72 7.04 -43.70
CA GLU A 312 112.30 6.92 -43.27
C GLU A 312 111.83 8.23 -42.58
N SER A 313 110.58 8.64 -42.83
CA SER A 313 109.87 9.80 -42.23
C SER A 313 109.74 11.10 -43.04
N ILE A 314 109.59 10.98 -44.37
CA ILE A 314 108.60 11.82 -45.08
C ILE A 314 107.24 11.52 -44.43
N ARG A 315 106.58 12.49 -43.75
CA ARG A 315 105.12 12.71 -43.88
C ARG A 315 104.44 13.78 -43.02
N ASN A 316 104.96 14.23 -41.87
CA ASN A 316 104.05 14.70 -40.81
C ASN A 316 104.26 16.09 -40.20
N MET A 317 104.98 17.02 -40.83
CA MET A 317 105.06 18.42 -40.32
C MET A 317 104.81 19.52 -41.36
N TYR A 318 104.71 19.20 -42.64
CA TYR A 318 104.43 20.19 -43.69
C TYR A 318 102.93 20.32 -44.02
N GLN A 319 102.05 19.79 -43.16
CA GLN A 319 100.58 19.93 -43.24
C GLN A 319 99.96 20.71 -42.06
N MET A 320 100.71 21.56 -41.36
CA MET A 320 100.16 22.40 -40.30
C MET A 320 100.70 23.82 -40.36
N LEU A 321 100.29 24.57 -41.39
CA LEU A 321 100.21 26.04 -41.47
C LEU A 321 99.55 26.34 -42.84
N PRO A 322 98.47 27.13 -42.98
CA PRO A 322 97.82 28.05 -42.03
C PRO A 322 96.27 27.95 -41.96
N PRO A 323 95.65 27.99 -40.76
CA PRO A 323 94.60 28.98 -40.52
C PRO A 323 94.57 29.42 -39.05
N LEU A 324 95.38 30.42 -38.70
CA LEU A 324 95.36 31.07 -37.38
C LEU A 324 95.23 32.59 -37.47
N MET A 325 94.64 33.10 -38.55
CA MET A 325 94.38 34.54 -38.75
C MET A 325 92.92 34.89 -39.03
N SER A 326 92.02 33.92 -39.25
CA SER A 326 90.58 34.17 -39.41
C SER A 326 89.75 33.92 -38.15
N THR A 327 90.21 33.07 -37.23
CA THR A 327 89.44 32.71 -36.02
C THR A 327 89.58 33.72 -34.86
N ILE A 328 90.64 34.55 -34.85
CA ILE A 328 90.78 35.65 -33.89
C ILE A 328 89.97 36.87 -34.30
N ASN A 329 89.74 37.08 -35.60
CA ASN A 329 88.92 38.20 -36.08
C ASN A 329 87.41 37.94 -35.88
N GLU A 330 86.95 36.67 -35.95
CA GLU A 330 85.54 36.31 -35.76
C GLU A 330 85.11 36.11 -34.29
N GLN A 331 86.03 35.90 -33.34
CA GLN A 331 85.68 35.60 -31.94
C GLN A 331 85.91 36.72 -30.93
N THR A 332 86.65 37.80 -31.25
CA THR A 332 86.96 38.85 -30.25
C THR A 332 86.52 40.27 -30.60
N GLY A 333 85.94 40.53 -31.78
CA GLY A 333 85.25 41.80 -32.08
C GLY A 333 86.05 43.10 -31.90
N ILE A 334 87.38 43.03 -31.84
CA ILE A 334 88.28 44.17 -31.62
C ILE A 334 89.13 44.37 -32.88
N THR A 335 88.85 45.46 -33.59
CA THR A 335 89.62 45.94 -34.73
C THR A 335 90.78 46.81 -34.26
N LEU A 336 92.03 46.37 -34.50
CA LEU A 336 93.24 47.16 -34.22
C LEU A 336 93.59 48.09 -35.41
N PRO A 337 94.24 49.25 -35.16
CA PRO A 337 94.19 50.43 -36.06
C PRO A 337 94.89 50.29 -37.43
N GLU A 338 94.34 51.02 -38.40
CA GLU A 338 94.54 50.96 -39.86
C GLU A 338 95.94 51.30 -40.43
N TRP A 339 96.99 51.48 -39.61
CA TRP A 339 98.32 51.89 -40.11
C TRP A 339 99.30 50.74 -40.35
N GLN A 340 98.91 49.48 -40.09
CA GLN A 340 99.84 48.34 -40.13
C GLN A 340 99.69 47.40 -41.33
N PHE A 341 98.62 47.50 -42.13
CA PHE A 341 98.40 46.60 -43.28
C PHE A 341 97.74 47.33 -44.45
N GLY A 342 98.55 48.03 -45.24
CA GLY A 342 98.12 48.70 -46.46
C GLY A 342 97.71 47.73 -47.59
N LYS A 343 96.54 48.03 -48.18
CA LYS A 343 96.00 47.72 -49.52
C LYS A 343 96.59 46.58 -50.36
N LEU A 344 95.77 45.54 -50.57
CA LEU A 344 95.45 44.90 -51.86
C LEU A 344 94.16 44.07 -51.65
N ALA A 345 92.98 44.59 -52.00
CA ALA A 345 92.25 44.31 -53.25
C ALA A 345 92.16 42.80 -53.55
N ASP A 346 91.04 42.14 -53.23
CA ASP A 346 89.81 42.11 -54.04
C ASP A 346 90.04 41.42 -55.40
N GLN A 347 89.56 40.16 -55.53
CA GLN A 347 89.05 39.48 -56.73
C GLN A 347 89.13 37.94 -56.59
N MET A 348 88.06 37.27 -57.06
CA MET A 348 87.74 35.82 -57.05
C MET A 348 86.96 35.35 -55.81
N SER A 349 85.68 34.98 -55.86
CA SER A 349 84.76 34.80 -56.98
C SER A 349 83.31 34.74 -56.49
N GLU A 350 82.48 35.70 -56.89
CA GLU A 350 81.12 35.38 -57.29
C GLU A 350 81.19 34.47 -58.53
N ARG A 351 80.73 33.23 -58.43
CA ARG A 351 80.08 32.52 -59.53
C ARG A 351 79.44 31.24 -59.02
N GLU A 352 78.19 31.08 -59.46
CA GLU A 352 77.37 29.87 -59.44
C GLU A 352 76.53 29.65 -58.16
N VAL A 353 75.31 30.21 -58.05
CA VAL A 353 74.08 30.11 -58.88
C VAL A 353 73.18 28.94 -58.46
N ASN A 354 71.94 29.33 -58.11
CA ASN A 354 70.69 28.57 -58.13
C ASN A 354 70.50 27.42 -57.12
N GLY A 355 69.28 27.20 -56.59
CA GLY A 355 68.00 27.67 -57.11
C GLY A 355 66.80 27.47 -56.18
N LYS A 356 65.87 28.40 -56.39
CA LYS A 356 64.39 28.32 -56.43
C LYS A 356 63.56 27.66 -55.29
N LYS A 357 62.76 28.56 -54.70
CA LYS A 357 61.33 28.50 -54.32
C LYS A 357 60.48 27.36 -54.90
N VAL A 358 59.50 26.89 -54.12
CA VAL A 358 58.08 26.78 -54.54
C VAL A 358 57.15 27.02 -53.35
N ALA A 359 56.15 27.87 -53.57
CA ALA A 359 54.96 28.08 -52.74
C ALA A 359 53.84 27.11 -53.15
N GLY A 360 52.95 26.75 -52.22
CA GLY A 360 51.72 26.02 -52.50
C GLY A 360 50.60 26.40 -51.53
N MET A 361 49.65 27.19 -52.01
CA MET A 361 48.36 27.53 -51.41
C MET A 361 47.26 26.55 -51.87
N SER A 362 46.08 26.63 -51.22
CA SER A 362 44.73 26.24 -51.72
C SER A 362 44.31 24.79 -51.42
N ASN A 363 43.10 24.42 -50.98
CA ASN A 363 41.80 25.09 -50.77
C ASN A 363 40.93 24.21 -49.83
N GLY A 364 39.87 24.78 -49.24
CA GLY A 364 38.77 24.02 -48.63
C GLY A 364 37.62 24.91 -48.14
N ASP A 365 36.61 25.07 -49.00
CA ASP A 365 35.26 25.61 -48.75
C ASP A 365 34.65 25.08 -47.43
N GLY A 366 33.84 25.80 -46.65
CA GLY A 366 32.65 26.56 -47.00
C GLY A 366 31.41 25.84 -46.46
N HIS A 367 30.87 26.26 -45.31
CA HIS A 367 29.47 26.04 -44.92
C HIS A 367 29.04 27.01 -43.81
N ASN A 368 27.91 27.68 -44.10
CA ASN A 368 27.06 28.60 -43.34
C ASN A 368 27.47 30.08 -43.21
#